data_AF-A0A519ZW71-F1
#
_entry.id   AF-A0A519ZW71-F1
#
_cell.length_a   1.000
_cell.length_b   1.000
_cell.length_c   1.000
_cell.angle_alpha   90.00
_cell.angle_beta   90.00
_cell.angle_gamma   90.00
#
_symmetry.space_group_name_H-M   'P 1'
#
loop_
_entity.id
_entity.type
_entity.pdbx_description
1 polymer ?
#
loop_
_entity_poly.entity_id
_entity_poly.type
_entity_poly.pdbx_seq_one_letter_code
_entity_poly.pdbx_strand_id
1 'polypeptide(L)'
;MPVLPADHARGILGKDVTVLAKSAAYPYGLTADKISRLKSSGIETIQTLAETNDAQLQQIEGVGPAAIKRMRDVLQQAIWM
;
A
#
# COMPACT_ATOMS: atom_id res chain seq x y z
N MET A 1 -3.69 16.23 7.69
CA MET A 1 -3.25 15.26 6.64
C MET A 1 -3.06 16.04 5.35
N PRO A 2 -2.01 15.78 4.54
CA PRO A 2 -1.86 16.43 3.25
C PRO A 2 -2.96 15.96 2.29
N VAL A 3 -3.48 16.88 1.50
CA VAL A 3 -4.57 16.68 0.54
C VAL A 3 -3.99 16.08 -0.75
N LEU A 4 -4.51 14.94 -1.20
CA LEU A 4 -4.02 14.23 -2.39
C LEU A 4 -4.29 15.06 -3.67
N PRO A 5 -3.31 15.26 -4.57
CA PRO A 5 -3.53 15.94 -5.85
C PRO A 5 -4.39 15.05 -6.77
N ALA A 6 -5.51 15.61 -7.25
CA ALA A 6 -6.64 14.87 -7.81
C ALA A 6 -6.41 14.22 -9.20
N ASP A 7 -5.33 14.56 -9.92
CA ASP A 7 -5.18 14.18 -11.34
C ASP A 7 -4.31 12.93 -11.57
N HIS A 8 -3.13 12.82 -10.94
CA HIS A 8 -2.27 11.62 -11.06
C HIS A 8 -2.71 10.48 -10.15
N ALA A 9 -3.26 10.79 -8.97
CA ALA A 9 -3.72 9.82 -8.01
C ALA A 9 -4.84 8.92 -8.58
N ARG A 10 -5.70 9.44 -9.46
CA ARG A 10 -6.83 8.68 -10.02
C ARG A 10 -6.41 7.44 -10.80
N GLY A 11 -5.28 7.45 -11.49
CA GLY A 11 -4.81 6.32 -12.28
C GLY A 11 -4.15 5.21 -11.45
N ILE A 12 -3.45 5.57 -10.37
CA ILE A 12 -2.73 4.61 -9.52
C ILE A 12 -3.64 4.01 -8.43
N LEU A 13 -4.57 4.79 -7.87
CA LEU A 13 -5.45 4.35 -6.79
C LEU A 13 -6.29 3.12 -7.16
N GLY A 14 -6.74 3.04 -8.42
CA GLY A 14 -7.49 1.89 -8.93
C GLY A 14 -6.65 0.65 -9.26
N LYS A 15 -5.31 0.72 -9.17
CA LYS A 15 -4.45 -0.44 -9.44
C LYS A 15 -4.39 -1.39 -8.26
N ASP A 16 -4.05 -2.63 -8.58
CA ASP A 16 -3.84 -3.69 -7.60
C ASP A 16 -2.62 -3.42 -6.70
N VAL A 17 -2.69 -3.80 -5.43
CA VAL A 17 -1.59 -3.65 -4.45
C VAL A 17 -0.29 -4.35 -4.85
N THR A 18 -0.35 -5.30 -5.79
CA THR A 18 0.83 -5.95 -6.40
C THR A 18 1.73 -4.96 -7.13
N VAL A 19 1.23 -3.80 -7.57
CA VAL A 19 2.06 -2.75 -8.15
C VAL A 19 3.09 -2.23 -7.14
N LEU A 20 2.76 -2.26 -5.84
CA LEU A 20 3.66 -1.87 -4.76
C LEU A 20 4.72 -2.95 -4.43
N ALA A 21 4.76 -4.06 -5.18
CA ALA A 21 5.74 -5.11 -4.97
C ALA A 21 7.17 -4.61 -5.15
N LYS A 22 8.09 -5.23 -4.40
CA LYS A 22 9.53 -5.00 -4.57
C LYS A 22 9.92 -5.24 -6.02
N SER A 23 10.39 -4.20 -6.68
CA SER A 23 10.68 -4.17 -8.11
C SER A 23 11.72 -3.09 -8.42
N ALA A 24 12.12 -2.94 -9.69
CA ALA A 24 13.00 -1.85 -10.10
C ALA A 24 12.39 -0.46 -9.84
N ALA A 25 11.06 -0.33 -9.99
CA ALA A 25 10.33 0.90 -9.69
C ALA A 25 10.21 1.17 -8.18
N TYR A 26 10.10 0.09 -7.39
CA TYR A 26 10.00 0.17 -5.93
C TYR A 26 11.07 -0.72 -5.27
N PRO A 27 12.33 -0.25 -5.15
CA PRO A 27 13.43 -1.05 -4.61
C PRO A 27 13.19 -1.58 -3.19
N TYR A 28 12.40 -0.82 -2.42
CA TYR A 28 11.97 -1.15 -1.06
C TYR A 28 10.48 -1.50 -0.97
N GLY A 29 9.88 -1.91 -2.09
CA GLY A 29 8.49 -2.30 -2.19
C GLY A 29 8.11 -3.48 -1.27
N LEU A 30 6.83 -3.81 -1.27
CA LEU A 30 6.25 -4.87 -0.46
C LEU A 30 6.73 -6.25 -0.91
N THR A 31 6.94 -7.13 0.06
CA THR A 31 7.24 -8.54 -0.24
C THR A 31 5.98 -9.26 -0.68
N ALA A 32 6.15 -10.37 -1.41
CA ALA A 32 5.02 -11.21 -1.84
C ALA A 32 4.17 -11.70 -0.66
N ASP A 33 4.78 -12.05 0.48
CA ASP A 33 4.07 -12.39 1.71
C ASP A 33 3.15 -11.25 2.19
N LYS A 34 3.65 -10.01 2.22
CA LYS A 34 2.85 -8.87 2.68
C LYS A 34 1.72 -8.54 1.72
N ILE A 35 1.96 -8.65 0.41
CA ILE A 35 0.91 -8.51 -0.60
C ILE A 35 -0.16 -9.59 -0.43
N SER A 36 0.24 -10.85 -0.24
CA SER A 36 -0.71 -11.94 -0.02
C SER A 36 -1.57 -11.70 1.22
N ARG A 37 -0.98 -11.24 2.33
CA ARG A 37 -1.71 -10.94 3.57
C ARG A 37 -2.71 -9.79 3.38
N LEU A 38 -2.30 -8.73 2.68
CA LEU A 38 -3.20 -7.62 2.32
C LEU A 38 -4.40 -8.14 1.51
N LYS A 39 -4.16 -8.92 0.46
CA LYS A 39 -5.22 -9.50 -0.37
C LYS A 39 -6.13 -10.44 0.42
N SER A 40 -5.57 -11.32 1.25
CA SER A 40 -6.34 -12.20 2.14
C SER A 40 -7.22 -11.43 3.14
N SER A 41 -6.87 -10.19 3.47
CA SER A 41 -7.67 -9.29 4.31
C SER A 41 -8.69 -8.44 3.53
N GLY A 42 -8.83 -8.64 2.20
CA GLY A 42 -9.71 -7.86 1.33
C GLY A 42 -9.11 -6.55 0.82
N ILE A 43 -7.82 -6.30 1.06
CA ILE A 43 -7.12 -5.09 0.59
C ILE A 43 -6.47 -5.39 -0.75
N GLU A 44 -7.24 -5.24 -1.82
CA GLU A 44 -6.82 -5.59 -3.18
C GLU A 44 -6.25 -4.41 -3.98
N THR A 45 -6.70 -3.19 -3.70
CA THR A 45 -6.30 -1.99 -4.46
C THR A 45 -5.48 -1.00 -3.62
N ILE A 46 -4.73 -0.15 -4.32
CA ILE A 46 -3.96 0.94 -3.72
C ILE A 46 -4.89 1.91 -2.97
N GLN A 47 -6.08 2.18 -3.50
CA GLN A 47 -7.11 2.97 -2.83
C GLN A 47 -7.53 2.33 -1.51
N THR A 48 -7.88 1.05 -1.51
CA THR A 48 -8.29 0.35 -0.28
C THR A 48 -7.18 0.41 0.76
N LEU A 49 -5.91 0.21 0.37
CA LEU A 49 -4.77 0.34 1.27
C LEU A 49 -4.59 1.77 1.80
N ALA A 50 -4.83 2.79 0.99
CA ALA A 50 -4.75 4.20 1.37
C ALA A 50 -5.84 4.59 2.38
N GLU A 51 -7.05 4.05 2.22
CA GLU A 51 -8.21 4.32 3.08
C GLU A 51 -8.22 3.47 4.36
N THR A 52 -7.61 2.28 4.33
CA THR A 52 -7.46 1.42 5.51
C THR A 52 -6.60 2.12 6.55
N ASN A 53 -7.03 2.16 7.81
CA ASN A 53 -6.25 2.78 8.88
C ASN A 53 -5.19 1.84 9.47
N ASP A 54 -4.22 2.39 10.21
CA ASP A 54 -3.11 1.59 10.77
C ASP A 54 -3.59 0.54 11.78
N ALA A 55 -4.65 0.81 12.55
CA ALA A 55 -5.19 -0.15 13.51
C ALA A 55 -5.78 -1.39 12.81
N GLN A 56 -6.47 -1.20 11.69
CA GLN A 56 -6.98 -2.28 10.85
C GLN A 56 -5.83 -3.09 10.22
N LEU A 57 -4.78 -2.42 9.75
CA LEU A 57 -3.60 -3.11 9.23
C LEU A 57 -2.88 -3.93 10.32
N GLN A 58 -2.85 -3.44 11.57
CA GLN A 58 -2.28 -4.18 12.71
C GLN A 58 -3.08 -5.45 13.08
N GLN A 59 -4.35 -5.54 12.71
CA GLN A 59 -5.15 -6.75 12.91
C GLN A 59 -4.77 -7.89 11.95
N ILE A 60 -4.04 -7.58 10.87
CA ILE A 60 -3.58 -8.59 9.92
C ILE A 60 -2.39 -9.33 10.54
N GLU A 61 -2.51 -10.66 10.67
CA GLU A 61 -1.45 -11.50 11.21
C GLU A 61 -0.13 -11.25 10.45
N GLY A 62 0.96 -11.06 11.18
CA GLY A 62 2.28 -10.81 10.59
C GLY A 62 2.46 -9.41 9.97
N VAL A 63 1.53 -8.48 10.20
CA VAL A 63 1.66 -7.06 9.84
C VAL A 63 1.86 -6.23 11.12
N GLY A 64 3.13 -5.99 11.45
CA GLY A 64 3.52 -5.14 12.57
C GLY A 64 3.76 -3.67 12.18
N PRO A 65 4.07 -2.80 13.16
CA PRO A 65 4.30 -1.37 12.93
C PRO A 65 5.35 -1.05 11.86
N ALA A 66 6.43 -1.85 11.79
CA ALA A 66 7.46 -1.69 10.76
C ALA A 66 6.97 -2.02 9.34
N ALA A 67 6.09 -3.02 9.20
CA ALA A 67 5.49 -3.37 7.93
C ALA A 67 4.51 -2.28 7.47
N ILE A 68 3.71 -1.75 8.39
CA ILE A 68 2.78 -0.65 8.14
C ILE A 68 3.53 0.59 7.69
N LYS A 69 4.60 0.97 8.40
CA LYS A 69 5.44 2.09 7.99
C LYS A 69 5.93 1.92 6.54
N ARG A 70 6.44 0.73 6.19
CA ARG A 70 6.88 0.44 4.81
C ARG A 70 5.72 0.52 3.81
N MET A 71 4.53 0.01 4.14
CA MET A 71 3.34 0.14 3.29
C MET A 71 2.99 1.61 3.04
N ARG A 72 3.01 2.45 4.07
CA ARG A 72 2.76 3.89 3.95
C ARG A 72 3.82 4.59 3.12
N ASP A 73 5.10 4.29 3.35
CA ASP A 73 6.22 4.88 2.61
C ASP A 73 6.11 4.56 1.10
N VAL A 74 5.88 3.29 0.75
CA VAL A 74 5.76 2.84 -0.65
C VAL A 74 4.47 3.35 -1.30
N LEU A 75 3.37 3.42 -0.55
CA LEU A 75 2.12 4.00 -1.01
C LEU A 75 2.28 5.48 -1.39
N GLN A 76 2.95 6.26 -0.53
CA GLN A 76 3.25 7.67 -0.85
C GLN A 76 4.13 7.75 -2.10
N GLN A 77 5.19 6.95 -2.20
CA GLN A 77 6.00 6.91 -3.41
C GLN A 77 5.17 6.63 -4.67
N ALA A 78 4.22 5.68 -4.62
CA ALA A 78 3.38 5.36 -5.76
C ALA A 78 2.36 6.46 -6.14
N ILE A 79 1.94 7.29 -5.18
CA ILE A 79 0.99 8.39 -5.43
C ILE A 79 1.70 9.63 -6.00
N TRP A 80 2.93 9.88 -5.57
CA TRP A 80 3.67 11.11 -5.89
C TRP A 80 4.70 10.97 -7.03
N MET A 81 5.00 9.75 -7.48
CA MET A 81 5.82 9.48 -8.68
C MET A 81 4.94 9.30 -9.91
#